data_AF-A0A327YZI6-F1
#
_entry.id   AF-A0A327YZI6-F1
#
_cell.length_a   1.000
_cell.length_b   1.000
_cell.length_c   1.000
_cell.angle_alpha   90.00
_cell.angle_beta   90.00
_cell.angle_gamma   90.00
#
_symmetry.space_group_name_H-M   'P 1'
#
loop_
_entity.id
_entity.type
_entity.pdbx_description
1 polymer ?
#
loop_
_entity_poly.entity_id
_entity_poly.type
_entity_poly.pdbx_seq_one_letter_code
_entity_poly.pdbx_strand_id
1 'polypeptide(L)'
;MPRVIAISGIALVTLGLFAAPAQAAAAIGVATVTGTKVVYKAAKGKQNKVVVTRSGNTITVDDKVAVKPGKGCKKVSGDKTRVRCTTSKTPTRVKVYTYDRNDSIVNKTGLGMTADAGSGNDSITGGPRGDTLYGNTGKDKIWGLAGKDYLYGGTGGDWISGGDSDDVIDGDTGNDVVYGNNGHDYVGGGVGNDRLSGGAGVDYIGWTDYEGTGNDVFSGGSDEDTLNAYRYYEHAVRVDTDGVADDGASGEKDNVKNDIEIIYGTDKNDRISGGSQPNILFGGKGNDVLYGLGGIDNLLGGPGADVLDGGSGDDFLQGDDPNEGKVSADVIRGGTGNDRVWYGSYTKPVTVDLDGAKGDDGQAGEGDTVGSDVENLAGGDGSDRLTGNGAANVIWGNDGNDVIRGGGGNDELIGNNGRDSIYGDAGDDLLDGQDYNGNEVDRLDGGANSPVGDRCRQVTGDIVVSCESTL
;
A
#
# COMPACT_ATOMS: atom_id res chain seq x y z
N MET A 1 -13.17 3.75 -1.26
CA MET A 1 -13.61 3.14 -2.53
C MET A 1 -13.67 4.18 -3.65
N PRO A 2 -12.57 4.46 -4.35
CA PRO A 2 -12.65 5.08 -5.67
C PRO A 2 -13.07 4.01 -6.68
N ARG A 3 -13.96 4.37 -7.61
CA ARG A 3 -14.43 3.47 -8.67
C ARG A 3 -13.30 3.27 -9.68
N VAL A 4 -12.79 2.05 -9.73
CA VAL A 4 -11.96 1.51 -10.81
C VAL A 4 -12.72 1.66 -12.14
N ILE A 5 -12.18 2.48 -13.05
CA ILE A 5 -12.59 2.45 -14.46
C ILE A 5 -11.66 1.45 -15.13
N ALA A 6 -12.10 0.20 -15.21
CA ALA A 6 -11.48 -0.79 -16.06
C ALA A 6 -11.57 -0.30 -17.52
N ILE A 7 -10.43 0.04 -18.13
CA ILE A 7 -10.34 0.25 -19.57
C ILE A 7 -10.15 -1.12 -20.20
N SER A 8 -11.26 -1.83 -20.39
CA SER A 8 -11.29 -3.13 -21.05
C SER A 8 -10.99 -2.97 -22.55
N GLY A 9 -9.95 -3.66 -23.02
CA GLY A 9 -9.81 -4.29 -24.33
C GLY A 9 -10.30 -3.50 -25.56
N ILE A 10 -9.34 -2.91 -26.30
CA ILE A 10 -9.60 -2.46 -27.67
C ILE A 10 -9.71 -3.69 -28.58
N ALA A 11 -10.94 -3.96 -29.01
CA ALA A 11 -11.25 -4.96 -30.03
C ALA A 11 -10.62 -4.59 -31.39
N LEU A 12 -9.87 -5.54 -31.94
CA LEU A 12 -9.26 -5.49 -33.27
C LEU A 12 -10.37 -5.52 -34.35
N VAL A 13 -10.84 -4.35 -34.79
CA VAL A 13 -11.71 -4.24 -35.97
C VAL A 13 -10.83 -4.19 -37.22
N THR A 14 -10.81 -5.28 -37.98
CA THR A 14 -10.28 -5.31 -39.34
C THR A 14 -11.08 -4.37 -40.24
N LEU A 15 -10.54 -3.17 -40.49
CA LEU A 15 -11.07 -2.20 -41.45
C LEU A 15 -10.37 -2.34 -42.80
N GLY A 16 -11.17 -2.61 -43.83
CA GLY A 16 -10.74 -2.62 -45.22
C GLY A 16 -10.14 -1.28 -45.64
N LEU A 17 -9.06 -1.36 -46.43
CA LEU A 17 -8.41 -0.23 -47.09
C LEU A 17 -9.43 0.53 -47.97
N PHE A 18 -9.87 1.68 -47.48
CA PHE A 18 -10.21 2.80 -48.34
C PHE A 18 -9.14 3.87 -48.16
N ALA A 19 -8.32 4.04 -49.20
CA ALA A 19 -7.34 5.12 -49.27
C ALA A 19 -8.08 6.47 -49.21
N ALA A 20 -8.03 7.13 -48.05
CA ALA A 20 -8.35 8.54 -47.94
C ALA A 20 -7.28 9.34 -48.71
N PRO A 21 -7.65 10.42 -49.43
CA PRO A 21 -6.68 11.26 -50.12
C PRO A 21 -5.73 11.87 -49.08
N ALA A 22 -4.43 11.81 -49.36
CA ALA A 22 -3.40 12.49 -48.57
C ALA A 22 -3.73 13.99 -48.47
N GLN A 23 -4.37 14.37 -47.37
CA GLN A 23 -4.69 15.75 -47.08
C GLN A 23 -3.50 16.35 -46.34
N ALA A 24 -2.79 17.25 -47.03
CA ALA A 24 -1.57 17.90 -46.58
C ALA A 24 -1.62 18.27 -45.08
N ALA A 25 -0.67 17.73 -44.32
CA ALA A 25 -0.48 18.00 -42.91
C ALA A 25 -0.38 19.52 -42.66
N ALA A 26 -1.02 19.99 -41.59
CA ALA A 26 -0.93 21.39 -41.16
C ALA A 26 0.53 21.73 -40.82
N ALA A 27 1.24 22.36 -41.76
CA ALA A 27 2.68 22.62 -41.68
C ALA A 27 3.08 23.74 -40.68
N ILE A 28 2.14 24.29 -39.92
CA ILE A 28 2.34 25.44 -39.03
C ILE A 28 1.49 25.22 -37.77
N GLY A 29 2.08 25.39 -36.60
CA GLY A 29 1.38 25.26 -35.32
C GLY A 29 0.35 26.38 -35.11
N VAL A 30 -0.68 26.14 -34.31
CA VAL A 30 -1.78 27.11 -34.06
C VAL A 30 -2.04 27.23 -32.57
N ALA A 31 -1.95 28.46 -32.05
CA ALA A 31 -2.32 28.79 -30.68
C ALA A 31 -3.69 29.48 -30.63
N THR A 32 -4.55 29.08 -29.69
CA THR A 32 -5.92 29.59 -29.53
C THR A 32 -6.30 29.79 -28.06
N VAL A 33 -7.19 30.74 -27.80
CA VAL A 33 -7.85 30.92 -26.51
C VAL A 33 -9.21 30.22 -26.52
N THR A 34 -9.46 29.38 -25.53
CA THR A 34 -10.75 28.72 -25.28
C THR A 34 -11.19 28.97 -23.84
N GLY A 35 -12.07 29.97 -23.64
CA GLY A 35 -12.45 30.43 -22.30
C GLY A 35 -11.25 31.00 -21.54
N THR A 36 -10.91 30.40 -20.41
CA THR A 36 -9.72 30.73 -19.59
C THR A 36 -8.50 29.87 -19.92
N LYS A 37 -8.55 29.05 -20.97
CA LYS A 37 -7.48 28.13 -21.36
C LYS A 37 -6.80 28.61 -22.63
N VAL A 38 -5.50 28.33 -22.76
CA VAL A 38 -4.78 28.47 -24.02
C VAL A 38 -4.45 27.08 -24.55
N VAL A 39 -4.79 26.83 -25.81
CA VAL A 39 -4.56 25.55 -26.48
C VAL A 39 -3.59 25.79 -27.64
N TYR A 40 -2.48 25.05 -27.63
CA TYR A 40 -1.50 25.04 -28.69
C TYR A 40 -1.45 23.65 -29.34
N LYS A 41 -1.66 23.62 -30.65
CA LYS A 41 -1.47 22.44 -31.49
C LYS A 41 -0.24 22.70 -32.36
N ALA A 42 0.82 21.94 -32.17
CA ALA A 42 2.09 22.17 -32.86
C ALA A 42 2.03 21.74 -34.33
N ALA A 43 3.12 21.98 -35.06
CA ALA A 43 3.20 21.63 -36.46
C ALA A 43 3.48 20.13 -36.61
N LYS A 44 2.53 19.39 -37.17
CA LYS A 44 2.69 17.95 -37.44
C LYS A 44 3.80 17.70 -38.47
N GLY A 45 4.58 16.64 -38.30
CA GLY A 45 5.70 16.28 -39.17
C GLY A 45 6.97 17.10 -38.94
N LYS A 46 7.04 17.87 -37.85
CA LYS A 46 8.15 18.78 -37.52
C LYS A 46 8.59 18.55 -36.09
N GLN A 47 9.89 18.73 -35.84
CA GLN A 47 10.41 18.71 -34.49
C GLN A 47 10.13 20.03 -33.77
N ASN A 48 9.21 20.01 -32.81
CA ASN A 48 8.76 21.14 -32.02
C ASN A 48 9.58 21.27 -30.73
N LYS A 49 9.75 22.51 -30.25
CA LYS A 49 10.39 22.83 -28.96
C LYS A 49 9.59 23.95 -28.30
N VAL A 50 8.52 23.56 -27.65
CA VAL A 50 7.48 24.41 -27.11
C VAL A 50 7.87 24.89 -25.72
N VAL A 51 7.86 26.21 -25.51
CA VAL A 51 7.95 26.84 -24.20
C VAL A 51 6.75 27.76 -24.03
N VAL A 52 5.98 27.56 -22.96
CA VAL A 52 4.84 28.41 -22.62
C VAL A 52 5.17 29.26 -21.39
N THR A 53 4.98 30.58 -21.49
CA THR A 53 5.25 31.54 -20.41
C THR A 53 4.03 32.42 -20.18
N ARG A 54 3.88 32.98 -18.97
CA ARG A 54 2.73 33.81 -18.60
C ARG A 54 3.13 35.17 -18.04
N SER A 55 2.40 36.20 -18.45
CA SER A 55 2.42 37.54 -17.84
C SER A 55 0.99 38.05 -17.70
N GLY A 56 0.46 38.06 -16.47
CA GLY A 56 -0.93 38.42 -16.19
C GLY A 56 -1.91 37.49 -16.90
N ASN A 57 -2.77 38.05 -17.76
CA ASN A 57 -3.74 37.29 -18.56
C ASN A 57 -3.21 36.86 -19.93
N THR A 58 -1.94 37.12 -20.22
CA THR A 58 -1.33 36.78 -21.51
C THR A 58 -0.39 35.61 -21.35
N ILE A 59 -0.60 34.58 -22.16
CA ILE A 59 0.29 33.43 -22.33
C ILE A 59 1.03 33.59 -23.64
N THR A 60 2.36 33.48 -23.60
CA THR A 60 3.18 33.41 -24.81
C THR A 60 3.48 31.95 -25.10
N VAL A 61 3.13 31.51 -26.29
CA VAL A 61 3.59 30.24 -26.86
C VAL A 61 4.80 30.56 -27.72
N ASP A 62 5.92 29.93 -27.40
CA ASP A 62 7.17 29.96 -28.17
C ASP A 62 7.48 28.55 -28.63
N ASP A 63 7.92 28.41 -29.87
CA ASP A 63 8.26 27.13 -30.47
C ASP A 63 9.52 27.28 -31.34
N LYS A 64 10.11 26.16 -31.79
CA LYS A 64 11.12 26.13 -32.84
C LYS A 64 10.50 26.30 -34.23
N VAL A 65 9.25 25.85 -34.41
CA VAL A 65 8.53 25.92 -35.68
C VAL A 65 7.65 27.17 -35.73
N ALA A 66 7.30 27.61 -36.93
CA ALA A 66 6.41 28.76 -37.09
C ALA A 66 5.05 28.52 -36.44
N VAL A 67 4.53 29.54 -35.75
CA VAL A 67 3.25 29.50 -35.06
C VAL A 67 2.30 30.58 -35.58
N LYS A 68 1.07 30.17 -35.88
CA LYS A 68 -0.02 31.04 -36.35
C LYS A 68 -0.94 31.42 -35.18
N PRO A 69 -1.34 32.70 -35.06
CA PRO A 69 -2.38 33.09 -34.13
C PRO A 69 -3.74 32.57 -34.60
N GLY A 70 -4.42 31.85 -33.72
CA GLY A 70 -5.86 31.61 -33.81
C GLY A 70 -6.64 32.60 -32.95
N LYS A 71 -7.89 32.23 -32.62
CA LYS A 71 -8.81 33.06 -31.83
C LYS A 71 -8.17 33.51 -30.51
N GLY A 72 -8.22 34.81 -30.21
CA GLY A 72 -7.70 35.39 -28.96
C GLY A 72 -6.18 35.54 -28.89
N CYS A 73 -5.47 35.26 -29.98
CA CYS A 73 -4.01 35.34 -30.03
C CYS A 73 -3.53 36.33 -31.10
N LYS A 74 -2.33 36.90 -30.89
CA LYS A 74 -1.66 37.84 -31.81
C LYS A 74 -0.20 37.44 -31.98
N LYS A 75 0.34 37.55 -33.20
CA LYS A 75 1.77 37.32 -33.46
C LYS A 75 2.63 38.29 -32.67
N VAL A 76 3.82 37.84 -32.26
CA VAL A 76 4.89 38.72 -31.82
C VAL A 76 5.54 39.33 -33.06
N SER A 77 5.62 40.66 -33.14
CA SER A 77 6.19 41.33 -34.31
C SER A 77 7.65 40.93 -34.51
N GLY A 78 8.04 40.63 -35.76
CA GLY A 78 9.39 40.19 -36.11
C GLY A 78 9.71 38.73 -35.78
N ASP A 79 8.82 38.03 -35.09
CA ASP A 79 9.04 36.65 -34.67
C ASP A 79 7.93 35.72 -35.19
N LYS A 80 8.30 34.73 -36.01
CA LYS A 80 7.35 33.80 -36.62
C LYS A 80 7.04 32.60 -35.74
N THR A 81 7.81 32.35 -34.68
CA THR A 81 7.64 31.19 -33.80
C THR A 81 6.91 31.55 -32.50
N ARG A 82 6.68 32.85 -32.25
CA ARG A 82 6.00 33.32 -31.04
C ARG A 82 4.63 33.93 -31.26
N VAL A 83 3.69 33.56 -30.38
CA VAL A 83 2.33 34.11 -30.34
C VAL A 83 1.92 34.44 -28.91
N ARG A 84 1.28 35.59 -28.71
CA ARG A 84 0.69 35.98 -27.42
C ARG A 84 -0.82 35.76 -27.46
N CYS A 85 -1.32 34.96 -26.54
CA CYS A 85 -2.73 34.64 -26.35
C CYS A 85 -3.24 35.30 -25.08
N THR A 86 -4.24 36.17 -25.18
CA THR A 86 -4.77 36.92 -24.03
C THR A 86 -6.19 36.46 -23.73
N THR A 87 -6.41 35.93 -22.54
CA THR A 87 -7.73 35.53 -22.04
C THR A 87 -8.49 36.74 -21.48
N SER A 88 -9.82 36.69 -21.50
CA SER A 88 -10.66 37.77 -20.93
C SER A 88 -10.70 37.77 -19.40
N LYS A 89 -10.41 36.63 -18.77
CA LYS A 89 -10.25 36.44 -17.32
C LYS A 89 -8.89 35.82 -17.05
N THR A 90 -8.51 35.71 -15.77
CA THR A 90 -7.29 35.00 -15.33
C THR A 90 -7.19 33.62 -16.00
N PRO A 91 -6.10 33.31 -16.72
CA PRO A 91 -5.90 32.01 -17.32
C PRO A 91 -5.85 30.92 -16.25
N THR A 92 -6.36 29.73 -16.57
CA THR A 92 -6.42 28.62 -15.61
C THR A 92 -5.62 27.39 -16.04
N ARG A 93 -5.37 27.20 -17.35
CA ARG A 93 -4.62 26.04 -17.85
C ARG A 93 -4.04 26.28 -19.24
N VAL A 94 -2.96 25.58 -19.56
CA VAL A 94 -2.45 25.44 -20.93
C VAL A 94 -2.71 24.02 -21.45
N LYS A 95 -2.93 23.86 -22.74
CA LYS A 95 -2.92 22.55 -23.41
C LYS A 95 -1.94 22.57 -24.57
N VAL A 96 -1.10 21.55 -24.69
CA VAL A 96 -0.07 21.44 -25.74
C VAL A 96 -0.18 20.06 -26.39
N TYR A 97 -0.13 20.02 -27.73
CA TYR A 97 -0.15 18.78 -28.53
C TYR A 97 0.96 18.85 -29.57
N THR A 98 1.89 17.90 -29.58
CA THR A 98 3.04 17.92 -30.51
C THR A 98 3.03 16.81 -31.58
N TYR A 99 2.29 15.72 -31.34
CA TYR A 99 1.88 14.66 -32.28
C TYR A 99 2.98 13.69 -32.73
N ASP A 100 4.10 14.17 -33.23
CA ASP A 100 5.15 13.32 -33.82
C ASP A 100 6.54 13.95 -33.77
N ARG A 101 7.58 13.10 -33.92
CA ARG A 101 9.01 13.42 -33.73
C ARG A 101 9.35 13.68 -32.27
N ASN A 102 10.65 13.65 -32.00
CA ASN A 102 11.24 13.91 -30.69
C ASN A 102 11.11 15.39 -30.31
N ASP A 103 10.03 15.72 -29.63
CA ASP A 103 9.59 17.06 -29.30
C ASP A 103 9.89 17.40 -27.83
N SER A 104 9.79 18.70 -27.53
CA SER A 104 10.00 19.18 -26.17
C SER A 104 8.93 20.18 -25.79
N ILE A 105 8.37 20.04 -24.58
CA ILE A 105 7.31 20.89 -24.02
C ILE A 105 7.75 21.35 -22.64
N VAL A 106 7.76 22.67 -22.38
CA VAL A 106 8.12 23.23 -21.06
C VAL A 106 7.09 24.25 -20.61
N ASN A 107 6.50 24.03 -19.42
CA ASN A 107 5.54 24.92 -18.81
C ASN A 107 6.17 25.89 -17.79
N LYS A 108 6.25 27.18 -18.15
CA LYS A 108 6.73 28.26 -17.27
C LYS A 108 5.62 29.26 -16.94
N THR A 109 4.37 28.82 -16.91
CA THR A 109 3.22 29.71 -16.74
C THR A 109 2.74 29.87 -15.30
N GLY A 110 3.17 28.99 -14.40
CA GLY A 110 2.58 28.89 -13.05
C GLY A 110 1.12 28.41 -13.05
N LEU A 111 0.68 27.81 -14.16
CA LEU A 111 -0.63 27.17 -14.35
C LEU A 111 -0.42 25.67 -14.50
N GLY A 112 -1.47 24.88 -14.29
CA GLY A 112 -1.47 23.50 -14.76
C GLY A 112 -1.51 23.42 -16.29
N MET A 113 -1.14 22.27 -16.82
CA MET A 113 -0.95 21.95 -18.22
C MET A 113 -1.52 20.57 -18.52
N THR A 114 -2.15 20.43 -19.68
CA THR A 114 -2.33 19.11 -20.30
C THR A 114 -1.40 19.03 -21.49
N ALA A 115 -0.49 18.07 -21.53
CA ALA A 115 0.44 17.87 -22.65
C ALA A 115 0.29 16.47 -23.22
N ASP A 116 0.30 16.37 -24.54
CA ASP A 116 0.26 15.12 -25.30
C ASP A 116 1.37 15.20 -26.36
N ALA A 117 2.42 14.42 -26.15
CA ALA A 117 3.65 14.54 -26.92
C ALA A 117 3.58 13.75 -28.24
N GLY A 118 3.00 12.56 -28.20
CA GLY A 118 2.62 11.77 -29.36
C GLY A 118 3.67 10.72 -29.68
N SER A 119 4.19 10.71 -30.91
CA SER A 119 5.18 9.70 -31.30
C SER A 119 6.60 10.25 -31.37
N GLY A 120 7.57 9.52 -30.85
CA GLY A 120 8.97 9.95 -30.82
C GLY A 120 9.48 9.96 -29.39
N ASN A 121 10.77 10.21 -29.21
CA ASN A 121 11.36 10.28 -27.87
C ASN A 121 11.28 11.72 -27.37
N ASP A 122 10.26 11.98 -26.57
CA ASP A 122 9.82 13.31 -26.19
C ASP A 122 10.33 13.75 -24.82
N SER A 123 10.29 15.05 -24.57
CA SER A 123 10.68 15.64 -23.29
C SER A 123 9.63 16.62 -22.81
N ILE A 124 8.97 16.30 -21.71
CA ILE A 124 7.88 17.09 -21.14
C ILE A 124 8.28 17.56 -19.75
N THR A 125 8.28 18.87 -19.53
CA THR A 125 8.45 19.48 -18.21
C THR A 125 7.18 20.24 -17.85
N GLY A 126 6.53 19.77 -16.79
CA GLY A 126 5.40 20.38 -16.13
C GLY A 126 5.70 21.74 -15.50
N GLY A 127 4.81 22.18 -14.64
CA GLY A 127 4.89 23.43 -13.89
C GLY A 127 4.57 23.22 -12.41
N PRO A 128 4.41 24.30 -11.65
CA PRO A 128 4.22 24.20 -10.20
C PRO A 128 2.76 23.93 -9.77
N ARG A 129 1.97 23.31 -10.63
CA ARG A 129 0.54 23.00 -10.38
C ARG A 129 0.18 21.75 -11.15
N GLY A 130 -0.73 20.96 -10.57
CA GLY A 130 -1.27 19.75 -11.17
C GLY A 130 -1.47 19.75 -12.69
N ASP A 131 -0.63 18.96 -13.32
CA ASP A 131 -0.50 18.71 -14.73
C ASP A 131 -1.09 17.35 -15.11
N THR A 132 -1.17 17.11 -16.42
CA THR A 132 -1.55 15.82 -16.98
C THR A 132 -0.72 15.63 -18.23
N LEU A 133 0.26 14.75 -18.17
CA LEU A 133 1.34 14.65 -19.15
C LEU A 133 1.31 13.24 -19.76
N TYR A 134 1.24 13.15 -21.08
CA TYR A 134 1.26 11.90 -21.84
C TYR A 134 2.47 11.88 -22.77
N GLY A 135 3.38 10.93 -22.58
CA GLY A 135 4.47 10.63 -23.52
C GLY A 135 3.91 10.02 -24.80
N ASN A 136 3.11 8.95 -24.63
CA ASN A 136 2.48 8.10 -25.63
C ASN A 136 3.41 7.05 -26.25
N THR A 137 4.17 7.32 -27.30
CA THR A 137 5.00 6.26 -27.90
C THR A 137 6.41 6.76 -28.11
N GLY A 138 7.41 6.11 -27.52
CA GLY A 138 8.72 6.71 -27.50
C GLY A 138 9.66 6.12 -26.49
N LYS A 139 10.65 6.92 -26.10
CA LYS A 139 11.43 6.75 -24.89
C LYS A 139 11.49 8.13 -24.30
N ASP A 140 10.48 8.44 -23.52
CA ASP A 140 10.11 9.77 -23.15
C ASP A 140 10.75 10.15 -21.82
N LYS A 141 10.86 11.45 -21.60
CA LYS A 141 11.31 12.02 -20.34
C LYS A 141 10.27 12.98 -19.81
N ILE A 142 9.66 12.64 -18.69
CA ILE A 142 8.55 13.38 -18.12
C ILE A 142 8.93 13.84 -16.71
N TRP A 143 8.75 15.13 -16.44
CA TRP A 143 8.90 15.73 -15.12
C TRP A 143 7.60 16.47 -14.76
N GLY A 144 6.89 16.05 -13.72
CA GLY A 144 5.72 16.76 -13.19
C GLY A 144 6.10 18.08 -12.50
N LEU A 145 7.13 18.00 -11.66
CA LEU A 145 7.70 19.05 -10.81
C LEU A 145 6.96 19.25 -9.50
N ALA A 146 5.86 20.01 -9.45
CA ALA A 146 5.20 20.25 -8.17
C ALA A 146 3.68 20.31 -8.32
N GLY A 147 3.02 19.75 -7.33
CA GLY A 147 1.58 19.72 -7.16
C GLY A 147 0.95 18.58 -7.94
N LYS A 148 0.18 17.72 -7.26
CA LYS A 148 -0.55 16.55 -7.79
C LYS A 148 -0.73 16.46 -9.30
N ASP A 149 0.18 15.70 -9.91
CA ASP A 149 0.31 15.42 -11.33
C ASP A 149 -0.28 14.05 -11.70
N TYR A 150 -0.60 13.91 -12.98
CA TYR A 150 -0.95 12.62 -13.60
C TYR A 150 -0.03 12.40 -14.78
N LEU A 151 0.85 11.41 -14.68
CA LEU A 151 1.96 11.19 -15.60
C LEU A 151 1.82 9.80 -16.23
N TYR A 152 1.82 9.75 -17.56
CA TYR A 152 1.69 8.51 -18.34
C TYR A 152 2.82 8.43 -19.36
N GLY A 153 3.66 7.41 -19.25
CA GLY A 153 4.77 7.13 -20.18
C GLY A 153 4.24 6.70 -21.54
N GLY A 154 3.54 5.56 -21.56
CA GLY A 154 2.93 4.97 -22.74
C GLY A 154 3.74 3.76 -23.21
N THR A 155 4.13 3.71 -24.49
CA THR A 155 4.91 2.61 -25.03
C THR A 155 6.38 2.97 -25.15
N GLY A 156 7.25 2.06 -24.72
CA GLY A 156 8.70 2.13 -24.79
C GLY A 156 9.32 2.55 -23.45
N GLY A 157 10.64 2.38 -23.31
CA GLY A 157 11.33 2.59 -22.03
C GLY A 157 11.48 4.06 -21.66
N ASP A 158 10.62 4.51 -20.76
CA ASP A 158 10.42 5.90 -20.34
C ASP A 158 11.15 6.23 -19.04
N TRP A 159 11.40 7.53 -18.83
CA TRP A 159 11.91 8.07 -17.58
C TRP A 159 10.90 9.09 -17.05
N ILE A 160 10.37 8.86 -15.85
CA ILE A 160 9.29 9.67 -15.28
C ILE A 160 9.64 10.07 -13.84
N SER A 161 9.40 11.34 -13.51
CA SER A 161 9.52 11.87 -12.15
C SER A 161 8.29 12.72 -11.82
N GLY A 162 7.60 12.35 -10.74
CA GLY A 162 6.49 13.10 -10.15
C GLY A 162 6.94 14.47 -9.67
N GLY A 163 7.72 14.48 -8.59
CA GLY A 163 8.31 15.67 -8.02
C GLY A 163 7.79 15.92 -6.62
N ASP A 164 7.25 17.10 -6.33
CA ASP A 164 6.64 17.40 -5.04
C ASP A 164 5.11 17.18 -5.09
N SER A 165 4.55 16.67 -3.99
CA SER A 165 3.12 16.37 -3.75
C SER A 165 2.67 15.03 -4.32
N ASP A 166 1.54 14.55 -3.81
CA ASP A 166 0.92 13.27 -4.16
C ASP A 166 0.59 13.12 -5.66
N ASP A 167 1.37 12.35 -6.38
CA ASP A 167 1.28 12.14 -7.81
C ASP A 167 0.67 10.78 -8.17
N VAL A 168 0.21 10.66 -9.41
CA VAL A 168 -0.22 9.37 -10.00
C VAL A 168 0.59 9.15 -11.26
N ILE A 169 1.34 8.07 -11.28
CA ILE A 169 2.33 7.79 -12.31
C ILE A 169 2.14 6.37 -12.83
N ASP A 170 2.17 6.24 -14.16
CA ASP A 170 2.09 4.98 -14.87
C ASP A 170 3.13 4.95 -16.00
N GLY A 171 4.04 3.99 -15.96
CA GLY A 171 5.00 3.70 -17.05
C GLY A 171 4.30 3.14 -18.30
N ASP A 172 3.15 2.50 -18.13
CA ASP A 172 2.40 1.74 -19.14
C ASP A 172 3.16 0.50 -19.68
N THR A 173 3.86 0.58 -20.81
CA THR A 173 4.50 -0.60 -21.44
C THR A 173 5.91 -0.23 -21.83
N GLY A 174 6.90 -0.95 -21.38
CA GLY A 174 8.24 -0.43 -21.51
C GLY A 174 9.26 -1.22 -20.73
N ASN A 175 10.30 -0.52 -20.34
CA ASN A 175 11.27 -0.94 -19.34
C ASN A 175 11.61 0.40 -18.71
N ASP A 176 10.78 0.79 -17.76
CA ASP A 176 10.59 2.15 -17.34
C ASP A 176 11.38 2.45 -16.08
N VAL A 177 11.64 3.73 -15.86
CA VAL A 177 12.26 4.22 -14.64
C VAL A 177 11.36 5.31 -14.10
N VAL A 178 10.73 5.03 -12.98
CA VAL A 178 9.65 5.84 -12.42
C VAL A 178 9.99 6.22 -10.98
N TYR A 179 9.95 7.53 -10.70
CA TYR A 179 10.18 8.10 -9.38
C TYR A 179 8.97 8.93 -8.95
N GLY A 180 8.34 8.61 -7.82
CA GLY A 180 7.35 9.48 -7.16
C GLY A 180 8.00 10.78 -6.68
N ASN A 181 9.07 10.64 -5.90
CA ASN A 181 9.84 11.66 -5.19
C ASN A 181 9.18 12.06 -3.86
N ASN A 182 8.69 13.29 -3.68
CA ASN A 182 8.10 13.70 -2.39
C ASN A 182 6.58 13.69 -2.50
N GLY A 183 5.88 13.07 -1.57
CA GLY A 183 4.41 13.04 -1.57
C GLY A 183 3.90 11.65 -1.25
N HIS A 184 2.58 11.49 -1.22
CA HIS A 184 1.96 10.18 -1.15
C HIS A 184 1.58 9.74 -2.57
N ASP A 185 2.47 8.98 -3.21
CA ASP A 185 2.45 8.72 -4.64
C ASP A 185 1.84 7.36 -4.97
N TYR A 186 1.25 7.27 -6.16
CA TYR A 186 0.84 6.02 -6.79
C TYR A 186 1.77 5.78 -7.97
N VAL A 187 2.69 4.82 -7.82
CA VAL A 187 3.78 4.57 -8.78
C VAL A 187 3.60 3.20 -9.43
N GLY A 188 3.37 3.17 -10.74
CA GLY A 188 3.26 1.93 -11.52
C GLY A 188 4.21 1.91 -12.72
N GLY A 189 4.74 0.74 -13.05
CA GLY A 189 5.59 0.51 -14.22
C GLY A 189 4.82 -0.04 -15.41
N GLY A 190 3.84 -0.89 -15.13
CA GLY A 190 3.01 -1.60 -16.07
C GLY A 190 3.71 -2.87 -16.58
N VAL A 191 3.80 -3.02 -17.90
CA VAL A 191 4.39 -4.19 -18.55
C VAL A 191 5.84 -3.89 -18.89
N GLY A 192 6.79 -4.68 -18.39
CA GLY A 192 8.20 -4.39 -18.65
C GLY A 192 9.13 -4.92 -17.59
N ASN A 193 10.42 -4.59 -17.71
CA ASN A 193 11.34 -4.70 -16.57
C ASN A 193 11.60 -3.30 -16.07
N ASP A 194 10.89 -2.94 -15.01
CA ASP A 194 10.74 -1.58 -14.55
C ASP A 194 11.55 -1.34 -13.28
N ARG A 195 11.79 -0.07 -13.00
CA ARG A 195 12.43 0.40 -11.76
C ARG A 195 11.56 1.47 -11.16
N LEU A 196 10.92 1.14 -10.05
CA LEU A 196 9.97 1.99 -9.37
C LEU A 196 10.55 2.43 -8.02
N SER A 197 10.37 3.70 -7.70
CA SER A 197 10.71 4.26 -6.39
C SER A 197 9.64 5.26 -5.97
N GLY A 198 9.07 5.07 -4.79
CA GLY A 198 8.14 6.00 -4.17
C GLY A 198 8.83 7.30 -3.80
N GLY A 199 9.79 7.22 -2.87
CA GLY A 199 10.60 8.33 -2.42
C GLY A 199 10.31 8.65 -0.97
N ALA A 200 9.74 9.81 -0.67
CA ALA A 200 9.40 10.23 0.68
C ALA A 200 7.91 10.50 0.79
N GLY A 201 7.29 10.01 1.87
CA GLY A 201 5.85 9.95 2.04
C GLY A 201 5.35 8.51 1.97
N VAL A 202 4.06 8.29 2.21
CA VAL A 202 3.48 6.94 2.21
C VAL A 202 2.97 6.61 0.80
N ASP A 203 3.69 5.72 0.13
CA ASP A 203 3.54 5.44 -1.30
C ASP A 203 2.89 4.09 -1.58
N TYR A 204 2.29 3.99 -2.77
CA TYR A 204 1.73 2.77 -3.33
C TYR A 204 2.53 2.38 -4.58
N ILE A 205 3.32 1.32 -4.47
CA ILE A 205 4.24 0.85 -5.50
C ILE A 205 3.64 -0.34 -6.27
N GLY A 206 3.79 -0.32 -7.59
CA GLY A 206 3.32 -1.37 -8.51
C GLY A 206 1.80 -1.38 -8.72
N TRP A 207 1.12 -0.25 -8.54
CA TRP A 207 -0.36 -0.20 -8.61
C TRP A 207 -0.96 -0.44 -10.01
N THR A 208 -0.14 -0.56 -11.06
CA THR A 208 -0.58 -0.92 -12.43
C THR A 208 0.02 -2.23 -12.94
N ASP A 209 0.79 -2.95 -12.12
CA ASP A 209 1.62 -4.10 -12.55
C ASP A 209 0.85 -5.43 -12.48
N TYR A 210 -0.48 -5.40 -12.66
CA TYR A 210 -1.36 -6.54 -12.40
C TYR A 210 -1.15 -7.76 -13.31
N GLU A 211 -0.44 -7.61 -14.44
CA GLU A 211 -0.20 -8.72 -15.38
C GLU A 211 1.19 -9.36 -15.22
N GLY A 212 2.01 -8.91 -14.25
CA GLY A 212 3.24 -9.60 -13.80
C GLY A 212 4.27 -9.93 -14.87
N THR A 213 4.30 -9.18 -15.97
CA THR A 213 5.28 -9.44 -17.02
C THR A 213 6.53 -8.61 -16.76
N GLY A 214 7.50 -9.15 -16.02
CA GLY A 214 8.68 -8.36 -15.71
C GLY A 214 9.75 -9.06 -14.89
N ASN A 215 10.86 -8.34 -14.72
CA ASN A 215 11.76 -8.52 -13.58
C ASN A 215 11.95 -7.12 -13.03
N ASP A 216 11.08 -6.76 -12.12
CA ASP A 216 10.90 -5.39 -11.67
C ASP A 216 11.74 -5.10 -10.44
N VAL A 217 11.97 -3.82 -10.16
CA VAL A 217 12.62 -3.38 -8.93
C VAL A 217 11.69 -2.42 -8.22
N PHE A 218 11.30 -2.77 -6.99
CA PHE A 218 10.37 -2.02 -6.17
C PHE A 218 11.09 -1.45 -4.96
N SER A 219 11.00 -0.13 -4.76
CA SER A 219 11.52 0.59 -3.60
C SER A 219 10.44 1.55 -3.11
N GLY A 220 10.09 1.46 -1.83
CA GLY A 220 9.18 2.41 -1.20
C GLY A 220 9.92 3.71 -0.97
N GLY A 221 10.93 3.65 -0.11
CA GLY A 221 11.86 4.73 0.13
C GLY A 221 11.93 5.06 1.61
N SER A 222 11.35 6.18 2.01
CA SER A 222 11.24 6.56 3.42
C SER A 222 9.79 6.76 3.80
N ASP A 223 9.48 6.45 5.05
CA ASP A 223 8.12 6.32 5.60
C ASP A 223 7.57 4.91 5.35
N GLU A 224 6.28 4.66 5.62
CA GLU A 224 5.66 3.33 5.55
C GLU A 224 5.04 3.13 4.17
N ASP A 225 5.59 2.24 3.35
CA ASP A 225 5.21 2.09 1.94
C ASP A 225 4.51 0.76 1.66
N THR A 226 3.61 0.79 0.67
CA THR A 226 2.79 -0.37 0.28
C THR A 226 3.19 -0.91 -1.09
N LEU A 227 3.49 -2.21 -1.15
CA LEU A 227 3.59 -2.96 -2.39
C LEU A 227 2.23 -3.52 -2.80
N ASN A 228 1.75 -3.11 -3.98
CA ASN A 228 0.46 -3.51 -4.54
C ASN A 228 0.58 -4.32 -5.85
N ALA A 229 1.80 -4.58 -6.31
CA ALA A 229 2.07 -5.33 -7.55
C ALA A 229 1.38 -6.71 -7.55
N TYR A 230 1.47 -7.43 -6.43
CA TYR A 230 1.06 -8.83 -6.35
C TYR A 230 -0.40 -9.05 -6.01
N ARG A 231 -1.08 -8.07 -5.41
CA ARG A 231 -2.40 -8.22 -4.78
C ARG A 231 -3.47 -8.91 -5.64
N TYR A 232 -3.39 -8.76 -6.96
CA TYR A 232 -4.38 -9.28 -7.90
C TYR A 232 -3.87 -10.39 -8.81
N TYR A 233 -2.71 -10.98 -8.49
CA TYR A 233 -2.18 -12.08 -9.27
C TYR A 233 -3.09 -13.32 -9.15
N GLU A 234 -3.21 -14.06 -10.24
CA GLU A 234 -3.93 -15.33 -10.27
C GLU A 234 -3.03 -16.52 -9.84
N HIS A 235 -1.81 -16.24 -9.39
CA HIS A 235 -0.76 -17.19 -9.04
C HIS A 235 -0.21 -16.90 -7.65
N ALA A 236 0.31 -17.95 -7.01
CA ALA A 236 1.04 -17.80 -5.76
C ALA A 236 2.33 -17.00 -5.99
N VAL A 237 2.68 -16.16 -5.03
CA VAL A 237 3.88 -15.33 -5.03
C VAL A 237 4.82 -15.71 -3.90
N ARG A 238 6.11 -15.52 -4.16
CA ARG A 238 7.13 -15.42 -3.12
C ARG A 238 7.60 -13.98 -3.07
N VAL A 239 7.63 -13.38 -1.89
CA VAL A 239 8.10 -12.02 -1.69
C VAL A 239 9.03 -11.99 -0.50
N ASP A 240 10.28 -11.59 -0.70
CA ASP A 240 11.27 -11.41 0.35
C ASP A 240 11.81 -9.97 0.25
N THR A 241 11.65 -9.14 1.30
CA THR A 241 12.12 -7.74 1.26
C THR A 241 13.64 -7.62 1.50
N ASP A 242 14.45 -8.40 0.79
CA ASP A 242 15.91 -8.43 0.94
C ASP A 242 16.65 -7.73 -0.21
N GLY A 243 15.91 -7.26 -1.22
CA GLY A 243 16.45 -6.61 -2.41
C GLY A 243 17.26 -7.53 -3.32
N VAL A 244 17.02 -8.84 -3.28
CA VAL A 244 17.49 -9.85 -4.23
C VAL A 244 16.47 -10.02 -5.35
N ALA A 245 16.88 -10.53 -6.50
CA ALA A 245 16.02 -10.69 -7.67
C ALA A 245 15.46 -12.13 -7.74
N ASP A 246 14.57 -12.49 -6.81
CA ASP A 246 13.91 -13.80 -6.73
C ASP A 246 12.44 -13.74 -6.25
N ASP A 247 11.83 -12.55 -6.32
CA ASP A 247 10.43 -12.29 -5.93
C ASP A 247 9.44 -12.44 -7.10
N GLY A 248 8.16 -12.52 -6.74
CA GLY A 248 7.02 -12.62 -7.63
C GLY A 248 6.50 -14.05 -7.80
N ALA A 249 5.75 -14.28 -8.88
CA ALA A 249 5.30 -15.61 -9.25
C ALA A 249 6.48 -16.47 -9.75
N SER A 250 6.28 -17.80 -9.79
CA SER A 250 7.32 -18.74 -10.21
C SER A 250 7.90 -18.40 -11.60
N GLY A 251 9.14 -17.91 -11.63
CA GLY A 251 9.89 -17.60 -12.85
C GLY A 251 10.09 -16.11 -13.09
N GLU A 252 9.32 -15.27 -12.38
CA GLU A 252 9.64 -13.86 -12.18
C GLU A 252 10.89 -13.74 -11.30
N LYS A 253 11.55 -12.59 -11.40
CA LYS A 253 12.75 -12.25 -10.64
C LYS A 253 12.69 -10.80 -10.25
N ASP A 254 11.55 -10.44 -9.68
CA ASP A 254 11.37 -9.12 -9.13
C ASP A 254 12.31 -8.95 -7.95
N ASN A 255 12.52 -7.69 -7.60
CA ASN A 255 13.42 -7.27 -6.56
C ASN A 255 12.70 -6.29 -5.65
N VAL A 256 12.15 -6.82 -4.57
CA VAL A 256 11.50 -6.03 -3.54
C VAL A 256 12.56 -5.58 -2.53
N LYS A 257 12.76 -4.26 -2.44
CA LYS A 257 13.71 -3.69 -1.49
C LYS A 257 13.18 -3.78 -0.06
N ASN A 258 14.11 -3.66 0.87
CA ASN A 258 13.88 -3.72 2.32
C ASN A 258 13.29 -2.42 2.91
N ASP A 259 12.83 -1.51 2.04
CA ASP A 259 12.18 -0.24 2.32
C ASP A 259 10.70 -0.28 1.86
N ILE A 260 10.12 -1.47 1.90
CA ILE A 260 8.69 -1.74 1.71
C ILE A 260 8.19 -2.41 2.99
N GLU A 261 7.19 -1.80 3.62
CA GLU A 261 6.71 -2.20 4.93
C GLU A 261 5.42 -3.02 4.82
N ILE A 262 4.53 -2.67 3.88
CA ILE A 262 3.20 -3.29 3.73
C ILE A 262 3.13 -4.14 2.47
N ILE A 263 2.83 -5.44 2.62
CA ILE A 263 2.72 -6.38 1.50
C ILE A 263 1.40 -7.13 1.57
N TYR A 264 0.71 -7.15 0.43
CA TYR A 264 -0.48 -7.97 0.22
C TYR A 264 -0.16 -9.19 -0.64
N GLY A 265 -0.39 -10.37 -0.09
CA GLY A 265 -0.53 -11.61 -0.83
C GLY A 265 -1.81 -11.64 -1.67
N THR A 266 -2.07 -12.82 -2.21
CA THR A 266 -3.08 -13.12 -3.21
C THR A 266 -4.19 -14.00 -2.61
N ASP A 267 -4.98 -14.63 -3.48
CA ASP A 267 -5.93 -15.68 -3.10
C ASP A 267 -5.32 -17.09 -3.29
N LYS A 268 -3.99 -17.23 -3.19
CA LYS A 268 -3.22 -18.48 -3.41
C LYS A 268 -2.28 -18.68 -2.22
N ASN A 269 -1.61 -19.83 -2.19
CA ASN A 269 -0.67 -20.17 -1.13
C ASN A 269 0.63 -19.38 -1.31
N ASP A 270 0.70 -18.25 -0.65
CA ASP A 270 1.77 -17.28 -0.79
C ASP A 270 2.86 -17.49 0.25
N ARG A 271 4.04 -16.98 -0.06
CA ARG A 271 5.17 -16.96 0.87
C ARG A 271 5.71 -15.54 0.94
N ILE A 272 5.56 -14.89 2.09
CA ILE A 272 5.97 -13.50 2.28
C ILE A 272 6.95 -13.43 3.45
N SER A 273 8.10 -12.82 3.24
CA SER A 273 9.04 -12.46 4.30
C SER A 273 9.21 -10.94 4.29
N GLY A 274 9.03 -10.36 5.47
CA GLY A 274 9.44 -8.99 5.77
C GLY A 274 10.96 -8.84 5.83
N GLY A 275 11.40 -7.86 6.60
CA GLY A 275 12.79 -7.43 6.69
C GLY A 275 13.27 -7.33 8.14
N SER A 276 14.08 -6.31 8.43
CA SER A 276 14.52 -6.01 9.80
C SER A 276 13.82 -4.77 10.39
N GLN A 277 12.76 -4.32 9.72
CA GLN A 277 11.97 -3.13 10.06
C GLN A 277 10.54 -3.59 10.36
N PRO A 278 9.73 -2.79 11.07
CA PRO A 278 8.32 -3.09 11.25
C PRO A 278 7.60 -3.33 9.91
N ASN A 279 6.96 -4.48 9.78
CA ASN A 279 6.24 -4.91 8.60
C ASN A 279 4.76 -5.18 8.87
N ILE A 280 3.91 -4.99 7.87
CA ILE A 280 2.52 -5.45 7.87
C ILE A 280 2.34 -6.41 6.71
N LEU A 281 2.15 -7.69 7.03
CA LEU A 281 2.08 -8.76 6.06
C LEU A 281 0.67 -9.34 6.05
N PHE A 282 0.02 -9.31 4.88
CA PHE A 282 -1.29 -9.93 4.67
C PHE A 282 -1.12 -11.15 3.76
N GLY A 283 -1.40 -12.36 4.26
CA GLY A 283 -1.39 -13.60 3.47
C GLY A 283 -2.49 -13.59 2.42
N GLY A 284 -3.73 -13.31 2.86
CA GLY A 284 -4.88 -13.25 1.98
C GLY A 284 -5.72 -14.50 2.15
N LYS A 285 -6.14 -15.13 1.05
CA LYS A 285 -6.70 -16.49 1.13
C LYS A 285 -5.65 -17.45 0.67
N GLY A 286 -5.55 -18.61 1.29
CA GLY A 286 -4.56 -19.57 0.87
C GLY A 286 -4.11 -20.40 2.05
N ASN A 287 -3.04 -21.15 1.84
CA ASN A 287 -2.28 -21.64 2.97
C ASN A 287 -0.94 -20.91 2.87
N ASP A 288 -0.84 -19.82 3.59
CA ASP A 288 0.20 -18.83 3.42
C ASP A 288 1.32 -19.03 4.43
N VAL A 289 2.50 -18.52 4.11
CA VAL A 289 3.65 -18.57 4.99
C VAL A 289 4.22 -17.17 5.14
N LEU A 290 4.07 -16.61 6.34
CA LEU A 290 4.46 -15.25 6.67
C LEU A 290 5.63 -15.26 7.68
N TYR A 291 6.69 -14.51 7.37
CA TYR A 291 7.82 -14.30 8.27
C TYR A 291 8.02 -12.80 8.50
N GLY A 292 7.89 -12.32 9.73
CA GLY A 292 8.23 -10.94 10.09
C GLY A 292 9.74 -10.71 10.04
N LEU A 293 10.50 -11.71 10.50
CA LEU A 293 11.95 -11.74 10.67
C LEU A 293 12.44 -10.84 11.80
N GLY A 294 12.49 -9.53 11.59
CA GLY A 294 12.92 -8.61 12.63
C GLY A 294 12.16 -7.31 12.54
N GLY A 295 11.73 -6.75 13.67
CA GLY A 295 10.88 -5.57 13.62
C GLY A 295 9.91 -5.54 14.78
N ILE A 296 8.77 -4.93 14.54
CA ILE A 296 7.56 -5.06 15.36
C ILE A 296 6.50 -5.27 14.29
N ASP A 297 6.17 -6.53 14.04
CA ASP A 297 5.49 -6.93 12.82
C ASP A 297 4.02 -7.24 13.09
N ASN A 298 3.17 -6.95 12.10
CA ASN A 298 1.77 -7.37 12.08
C ASN A 298 1.59 -8.43 11.00
N LEU A 299 1.43 -9.69 11.39
CA LEU A 299 1.20 -10.80 10.48
C LEU A 299 -0.28 -11.21 10.54
N LEU A 300 -0.96 -11.10 9.40
CA LEU A 300 -2.35 -11.50 9.23
C LEU A 300 -2.41 -12.59 8.16
N GLY A 301 -2.66 -13.83 8.59
CA GLY A 301 -2.82 -14.98 7.70
C GLY A 301 -4.00 -14.80 6.76
N GLY A 302 -5.19 -14.57 7.35
CA GLY A 302 -6.44 -14.54 6.62
C GLY A 302 -7.01 -15.96 6.43
N PRO A 303 -7.99 -16.17 5.54
CA PRO A 303 -8.62 -17.48 5.39
C PRO A 303 -7.70 -18.59 4.89
N GLY A 304 -7.47 -19.60 5.74
CA GLY A 304 -6.90 -20.88 5.38
C GLY A 304 -5.87 -21.40 6.38
N ALA A 305 -5.05 -22.38 6.00
CA ALA A 305 -4.15 -23.03 6.97
C ALA A 305 -2.75 -22.44 6.86
N ASP A 306 -2.49 -21.42 7.67
CA ASP A 306 -1.35 -20.53 7.53
C ASP A 306 -0.22 -20.87 8.50
N VAL A 307 0.97 -20.36 8.19
CA VAL A 307 2.14 -20.42 9.05
C VAL A 307 2.66 -19.02 9.27
N LEU A 308 2.61 -18.55 10.51
CA LEU A 308 3.08 -17.25 10.93
C LEU A 308 4.29 -17.42 11.85
N ASP A 309 5.32 -16.62 11.60
CA ASP A 309 6.56 -16.57 12.38
C ASP A 309 6.99 -15.11 12.53
N GLY A 310 6.77 -14.53 13.71
CA GLY A 310 7.09 -13.13 14.00
C GLY A 310 8.58 -12.85 13.86
N GLY A 311 9.40 -13.68 14.51
CA GLY A 311 10.85 -13.60 14.43
C GLY A 311 11.40 -12.86 15.64
N SER A 312 12.06 -11.72 15.45
CA SER A 312 12.52 -10.89 16.56
C SER A 312 11.75 -9.58 16.63
N GLY A 313 11.15 -9.26 17.76
CA GLY A 313 10.24 -8.13 17.80
C GLY A 313 9.18 -8.33 18.85
N ASP A 314 8.33 -7.31 19.03
CA ASP A 314 7.12 -7.47 19.82
C ASP A 314 5.97 -7.60 18.81
N ASP A 315 5.74 -8.80 18.28
CA ASP A 315 4.94 -9.01 17.07
C ASP A 315 3.45 -9.25 17.38
N PHE A 316 2.59 -8.87 16.44
CA PHE A 316 1.16 -9.15 16.45
C PHE A 316 0.85 -10.22 15.41
N LEU A 317 0.23 -11.31 15.86
CA LEU A 317 -0.03 -12.49 15.06
C LEU A 317 -1.52 -12.81 15.07
N GLN A 318 -2.13 -12.83 13.88
CA GLN A 318 -3.50 -13.25 13.67
C GLN A 318 -3.51 -14.27 12.54
N GLY A 319 -3.98 -15.48 12.83
CA GLY A 319 -4.27 -16.49 11.81
C GLY A 319 -5.53 -16.12 11.02
N ASP A 320 -6.57 -16.94 11.13
CA ASP A 320 -7.87 -16.70 10.51
C ASP A 320 -8.66 -15.50 11.10
N ASP A 321 -9.42 -14.81 10.23
CA ASP A 321 -10.58 -13.99 10.65
C ASP A 321 -11.89 -14.73 10.30
N PRO A 322 -12.71 -15.13 11.30
CA PRO A 322 -13.95 -15.86 11.06
C PRO A 322 -15.01 -15.06 10.29
N ASN A 323 -14.85 -13.74 10.13
CA ASN A 323 -15.69 -12.90 9.29
C ASN A 323 -15.31 -12.96 7.80
N GLU A 324 -14.12 -13.45 7.47
CA GLU A 324 -13.60 -13.51 6.09
C GLU A 324 -13.76 -14.89 5.44
N GLY A 325 -14.05 -15.94 6.21
CA GLY A 325 -14.17 -17.26 5.63
C GLY A 325 -14.37 -18.41 6.62
N LYS A 326 -13.91 -19.59 6.20
CA LYS A 326 -13.94 -20.81 6.99
C LYS A 326 -12.61 -20.91 7.71
N VAL A 327 -12.66 -20.93 9.04
CA VAL A 327 -11.50 -21.16 9.89
C VAL A 327 -10.86 -22.54 9.65
N SER A 328 -9.55 -22.63 9.81
CA SER A 328 -8.65 -23.72 9.49
C SER A 328 -7.47 -23.70 10.48
N ALA A 329 -6.72 -24.79 10.54
CA ALA A 329 -5.64 -24.92 11.51
C ALA A 329 -4.41 -24.10 11.10
N ASP A 330 -4.06 -23.11 11.92
CA ASP A 330 -2.88 -22.27 11.76
C ASP A 330 -1.69 -22.74 12.62
N VAL A 331 -0.49 -22.32 12.23
CA VAL A 331 0.73 -22.50 13.03
C VAL A 331 1.36 -21.15 13.32
N ILE A 332 1.36 -20.75 14.58
CA ILE A 332 1.72 -19.41 15.02
C ILE A 332 2.96 -19.49 15.92
N ARG A 333 4.00 -18.75 15.58
CA ARG A 333 5.24 -18.63 16.38
C ARG A 333 5.55 -17.15 16.61
N GLY A 334 5.76 -16.77 17.87
CA GLY A 334 6.21 -15.43 18.26
C GLY A 334 7.67 -15.24 17.89
N GLY A 335 8.53 -15.96 18.60
CA GLY A 335 9.95 -15.98 18.36
C GLY A 335 10.69 -15.38 19.55
N THR A 336 11.37 -14.25 19.36
CA THR A 336 12.02 -13.53 20.45
C THR A 336 11.41 -12.15 20.62
N GLY A 337 11.05 -11.81 21.84
CA GLY A 337 10.56 -10.50 22.21
C GLY A 337 9.31 -10.68 23.03
N ASN A 338 8.29 -9.85 22.83
CA ASN A 338 7.03 -9.93 23.55
C ASN A 338 5.86 -9.97 22.57
N ASP A 339 5.54 -11.19 22.13
CA ASP A 339 4.64 -11.43 21.01
C ASP A 339 3.19 -11.60 21.47
N ARG A 340 2.24 -11.33 20.58
CA ARG A 340 0.81 -11.47 20.86
C ARG A 340 0.10 -12.24 19.77
N VAL A 341 -0.57 -13.32 20.16
CA VAL A 341 -1.60 -13.96 19.34
C VAL A 341 -2.97 -13.35 19.62
N TRP A 342 -3.77 -13.14 18.56
CA TRP A 342 -5.05 -12.44 18.64
C TRP A 342 -6.21 -13.23 18.03
N TYR A 343 -7.21 -13.53 18.85
CA TYR A 343 -8.48 -14.16 18.48
C TYR A 343 -9.68 -13.20 18.61
N GLY A 344 -9.47 -11.89 18.70
CA GLY A 344 -10.53 -10.92 19.02
C GLY A 344 -11.68 -10.80 18.01
N SER A 345 -11.55 -11.35 16.80
CA SER A 345 -12.66 -11.44 15.83
C SER A 345 -13.60 -12.63 16.07
N TYR A 346 -13.25 -13.55 16.97
CA TYR A 346 -13.99 -14.79 17.21
C TYR A 346 -15.21 -14.53 18.10
N THR A 347 -16.40 -14.90 17.62
CA THR A 347 -17.66 -14.80 18.41
C THR A 347 -18.09 -16.12 19.05
N LYS A 348 -17.29 -17.17 18.86
CA LYS A 348 -17.50 -18.50 19.45
C LYS A 348 -16.34 -18.78 20.39
N PRO A 349 -16.57 -19.63 21.41
CA PRO A 349 -15.53 -19.99 22.36
C PRO A 349 -14.26 -20.52 21.68
N VAL A 350 -13.12 -19.98 22.09
CA VAL A 350 -11.79 -20.51 21.77
C VAL A 350 -11.16 -21.19 22.99
N THR A 351 -10.31 -22.18 22.74
CA THR A 351 -9.41 -22.74 23.75
C THR A 351 -8.01 -22.54 23.23
N VAL A 352 -7.18 -21.81 23.98
CA VAL A 352 -5.80 -21.49 23.57
C VAL A 352 -4.86 -21.67 24.74
N ASP A 353 -3.77 -22.37 24.47
CA ASP A 353 -2.70 -22.76 25.36
C ASP A 353 -1.35 -22.30 24.74
N LEU A 354 -0.55 -21.53 25.48
CA LEU A 354 0.78 -21.09 25.03
C LEU A 354 1.88 -22.16 25.28
N ASP A 355 1.61 -23.45 25.05
CA ASP A 355 2.55 -24.56 25.29
C ASP A 355 3.19 -25.16 24.02
N GLY A 356 2.77 -24.72 22.82
CA GLY A 356 3.28 -25.24 21.56
C GLY A 356 2.76 -26.65 21.22
N ALA A 357 1.73 -27.13 21.90
CA ALA A 357 1.06 -28.37 21.56
C ALA A 357 0.43 -28.26 20.17
N LYS A 358 0.41 -29.39 19.49
CA LYS A 358 0.03 -29.42 18.08
C LYS A 358 -1.45 -29.67 17.94
N GLY A 359 -2.16 -28.65 17.44
CA GLY A 359 -3.48 -28.81 16.85
C GLY A 359 -4.62 -28.84 17.86
N ASP A 360 -4.42 -28.23 19.03
CA ASP A 360 -5.35 -28.18 20.15
C ASP A 360 -5.84 -26.77 20.49
N ASP A 361 -5.36 -25.76 19.77
CA ASP A 361 -5.77 -24.36 19.94
C ASP A 361 -6.91 -23.92 19.00
N GLY A 362 -7.46 -22.74 19.29
CA GLY A 362 -8.47 -22.05 18.49
C GLY A 362 -9.91 -22.48 18.82
N GLN A 363 -10.81 -22.27 17.87
CA GLN A 363 -12.21 -22.67 17.99
C GLN A 363 -12.34 -24.20 17.96
N ALA A 364 -13.38 -24.75 18.59
CA ALA A 364 -13.65 -26.19 18.55
C ALA A 364 -13.68 -26.77 17.11
N GLY A 365 -12.69 -27.62 16.81
CA GLY A 365 -12.54 -28.32 15.52
C GLY A 365 -11.68 -27.59 14.47
N GLU A 366 -11.10 -26.44 14.82
CA GLU A 366 -10.12 -25.70 14.02
C GLU A 366 -8.74 -26.37 14.15
N GLY A 367 -8.14 -26.32 15.34
CA GLY A 367 -6.94 -27.05 15.71
C GLY A 367 -5.67 -26.30 15.33
N ASP A 368 -5.51 -25.08 15.83
CA ASP A 368 -4.30 -24.28 15.69
C ASP A 368 -3.15 -24.88 16.51
N THR A 369 -1.94 -24.39 16.25
CA THR A 369 -0.73 -24.65 17.03
C THR A 369 -0.12 -23.30 17.40
N VAL A 370 -0.35 -22.83 18.63
CA VAL A 370 0.24 -21.60 19.15
C VAL A 370 1.52 -21.93 19.90
N GLY A 371 2.63 -21.34 19.46
CA GLY A 371 3.96 -21.63 19.99
C GLY A 371 4.13 -21.24 21.45
N SER A 372 4.99 -21.99 22.16
CA SER A 372 5.39 -21.66 23.54
C SER A 372 6.30 -20.43 23.65
N ASP A 373 6.64 -19.85 22.51
CA ASP A 373 7.44 -18.64 22.30
C ASP A 373 6.54 -17.42 22.02
N VAL A 374 5.25 -17.50 22.37
CA VAL A 374 4.32 -16.38 22.42
C VAL A 374 4.08 -16.00 23.87
N GLU A 375 4.12 -14.71 24.19
CA GLU A 375 3.98 -14.21 25.56
C GLU A 375 2.57 -13.69 25.87
N ASN A 376 1.81 -13.23 24.88
CA ASN A 376 0.50 -12.63 25.12
C ASN A 376 -0.61 -13.24 24.28
N LEU A 377 -1.82 -13.17 24.81
CA LEU A 377 -3.00 -13.81 24.22
C LEU A 377 -4.23 -12.93 24.41
N ALA A 378 -4.94 -12.66 23.31
CA ALA A 378 -6.28 -12.07 23.37
C ALA A 378 -7.32 -13.08 22.87
N GLY A 379 -8.31 -13.39 23.71
CA GLY A 379 -9.47 -14.20 23.36
C GLY A 379 -10.44 -13.49 22.42
N GLY A 380 -11.58 -14.12 22.15
CA GLY A 380 -12.69 -13.57 21.36
C GLY A 380 -13.83 -13.05 22.23
N ASP A 381 -15.00 -12.83 21.63
CA ASP A 381 -16.25 -12.50 22.32
C ASP A 381 -16.96 -13.75 22.90
N GLY A 382 -16.20 -14.84 23.08
CA GLY A 382 -16.69 -16.18 23.31
C GLY A 382 -16.99 -16.48 24.77
N SER A 383 -16.50 -17.61 25.26
CA SER A 383 -16.53 -17.98 26.68
C SER A 383 -15.35 -18.89 26.80
N ASP A 384 -14.21 -18.22 26.85
CA ASP A 384 -12.97 -18.74 26.35
C ASP A 384 -12.21 -19.49 27.42
N ARG A 385 -11.23 -20.28 26.99
CA ARG A 385 -10.31 -20.99 27.88
C ARG A 385 -8.91 -20.61 27.45
N LEU A 386 -8.31 -19.68 28.18
CA LEU A 386 -7.04 -19.07 27.85
C LEU A 386 -6.01 -19.46 28.91
N THR A 387 -4.89 -20.03 28.49
CA THR A 387 -3.81 -20.47 29.39
C THR A 387 -2.48 -19.90 28.91
N GLY A 388 -1.78 -19.16 29.77
CA GLY A 388 -0.43 -18.69 29.54
C GLY A 388 0.60 -19.82 29.67
N ASN A 389 1.87 -19.46 29.82
CA ASN A 389 2.98 -20.40 29.88
C ASN A 389 3.82 -20.22 31.14
N GLY A 390 5.15 -20.36 31.03
CA GLY A 390 6.08 -20.18 32.16
C GLY A 390 6.74 -18.80 32.21
N ALA A 391 6.39 -17.90 31.28
CA ALA A 391 6.87 -16.53 31.20
C ALA A 391 5.83 -15.56 31.80
N ALA A 392 6.17 -14.28 31.91
CA ALA A 392 5.19 -13.26 32.28
C ALA A 392 4.26 -13.01 31.08
N ASN A 393 2.98 -13.32 31.23
CA ASN A 393 1.99 -13.20 30.16
C ASN A 393 1.03 -12.03 30.39
N VAL A 394 0.55 -11.42 29.30
CA VAL A 394 -0.65 -10.56 29.34
C VAL A 394 -1.78 -11.25 28.59
N ILE A 395 -2.88 -11.53 29.29
CA ILE A 395 -4.03 -12.25 28.75
C ILE A 395 -5.31 -11.43 28.89
N TRP A 396 -6.00 -11.24 27.77
CA TRP A 396 -7.31 -10.58 27.71
C TRP A 396 -8.40 -11.59 27.36
N GLY A 397 -9.41 -11.73 28.23
CA GLY A 397 -10.63 -12.53 27.99
C GLY A 397 -11.52 -11.92 26.90
N ASN A 398 -11.75 -10.61 26.99
CA ASN A 398 -12.67 -9.82 26.15
C ASN A 398 -14.14 -10.01 26.59
N ASP A 399 -15.09 -10.08 25.66
CA ASP A 399 -16.47 -10.33 26.03
C ASP A 399 -16.64 -11.84 26.27
N GLY A 400 -17.35 -12.26 27.32
CA GLY A 400 -17.56 -13.69 27.51
C GLY A 400 -17.91 -14.12 28.92
N ASN A 401 -17.63 -15.36 29.25
CA ASN A 401 -17.50 -15.80 30.65
C ASN A 401 -16.28 -16.70 30.61
N ASP A 402 -15.12 -16.10 30.86
CA ASP A 402 -13.86 -16.68 30.43
C ASP A 402 -13.21 -17.44 31.58
N VAL A 403 -12.38 -18.41 31.22
CA VAL A 403 -11.49 -19.09 32.15
C VAL A 403 -10.06 -18.75 31.74
N ILE A 404 -9.42 -17.92 32.54
CA ILE A 404 -8.06 -17.44 32.30
C ILE A 404 -7.11 -18.06 33.32
N ARG A 405 -5.99 -18.63 32.87
CA ARG A 405 -4.92 -19.17 33.70
C ARG A 405 -3.59 -18.53 33.31
N GLY A 406 -2.90 -17.87 34.24
CA GLY A 406 -1.59 -17.27 34.01
C GLY A 406 -0.52 -18.33 33.74
N GLY A 407 -0.48 -19.35 34.60
CA GLY A 407 0.47 -20.45 34.48
C GLY A 407 1.60 -20.26 35.49
N GLY A 408 2.83 -20.09 35.00
CA GLY A 408 3.95 -19.65 35.83
C GLY A 408 4.46 -18.33 35.28
N GLY A 409 4.80 -17.36 36.11
CA GLY A 409 5.14 -16.05 35.56
C GLY A 409 4.94 -14.97 36.58
N ASN A 410 4.83 -13.73 36.14
CA ASN A 410 4.20 -12.66 36.92
C ASN A 410 3.25 -12.01 35.91
N ASP A 411 2.00 -12.42 35.94
CA ASP A 411 1.09 -12.25 34.81
C ASP A 411 0.17 -11.04 34.99
N GLU A 412 -0.33 -10.49 33.88
CA GLU A 412 -1.42 -9.51 33.87
C GLU A 412 -2.63 -10.12 33.18
N LEU A 413 -3.67 -10.43 33.95
CA LEU A 413 -4.83 -11.20 33.52
C LEU A 413 -6.08 -10.33 33.62
N ILE A 414 -6.72 -10.09 32.48
CA ILE A 414 -7.84 -9.16 32.34
C ILE A 414 -9.05 -9.92 31.80
N GLY A 415 -10.13 -10.00 32.58
CA GLY A 415 -11.40 -10.63 32.19
C GLY A 415 -12.11 -9.83 31.09
N ASN A 416 -12.36 -8.55 31.35
CA ASN A 416 -13.28 -7.66 30.63
C ASN A 416 -14.76 -8.00 30.92
N ASN A 417 -15.66 -7.97 29.92
CA ASN A 417 -17.09 -8.12 30.21
C ASN A 417 -17.42 -9.60 30.36
N GLY A 418 -17.89 -10.00 31.53
CA GLY A 418 -18.24 -11.40 31.70
C GLY A 418 -18.42 -11.80 33.14
N ARG A 419 -18.66 -13.09 33.38
CA ARG A 419 -18.40 -13.66 34.71
C ARG A 419 -17.20 -14.55 34.59
N ASP A 420 -16.06 -13.99 34.91
CA ASP A 420 -14.79 -14.58 34.57
C ASP A 420 -14.22 -15.37 35.75
N SER A 421 -13.43 -16.37 35.42
CA SER A 421 -12.67 -17.17 36.37
C SER A 421 -11.20 -17.05 36.04
N ILE A 422 -10.55 -16.14 36.75
CA ILE A 422 -9.16 -15.76 36.55
C ILE A 422 -8.31 -16.41 37.64
N TYR A 423 -7.30 -17.16 37.22
CA TYR A 423 -6.33 -17.85 38.08
C TYR A 423 -4.92 -17.37 37.72
N GLY A 424 -4.22 -16.71 38.64
CA GLY A 424 -2.80 -16.35 38.46
C GLY A 424 -1.90 -17.58 38.38
N ASP A 425 -2.25 -18.60 39.17
CA ASP A 425 -1.51 -19.86 39.31
C ASP A 425 -0.16 -19.64 40.04
N ALA A 426 0.99 -19.54 39.39
CA ALA A 426 2.27 -19.35 40.07
C ALA A 426 2.95 -18.04 39.66
N GLY A 427 3.18 -17.12 40.61
CA GLY A 427 3.68 -15.81 40.26
C GLY A 427 3.37 -14.76 41.30
N ASP A 428 3.82 -13.53 41.06
CA ASP A 428 3.20 -12.35 41.68
C ASP A 428 2.36 -11.65 40.58
N ASP A 429 1.07 -11.97 40.55
CA ASP A 429 0.20 -11.68 39.41
C ASP A 429 -0.69 -10.45 39.63
N LEU A 430 -1.16 -9.86 38.53
CA LEU A 430 -2.16 -8.80 38.49
C LEU A 430 -3.45 -9.35 37.85
N LEU A 431 -4.50 -9.48 38.64
CA LEU A 431 -5.80 -9.99 38.18
C LEU A 431 -6.84 -8.86 38.20
N ASP A 432 -7.52 -8.63 37.09
CA ASP A 432 -8.56 -7.61 36.95
C ASP A 432 -9.76 -8.17 36.19
N GLY A 433 -10.91 -8.26 36.86
CA GLY A 433 -12.15 -8.72 36.22
C GLY A 433 -12.65 -7.74 35.13
N GLN A 434 -12.56 -6.44 35.38
CA GLN A 434 -12.97 -5.35 34.48
C GLN A 434 -14.39 -5.44 33.88
N ASP A 435 -15.44 -5.31 34.70
CA ASP A 435 -16.78 -5.13 34.16
C ASP A 435 -17.06 -3.69 33.65
N TYR A 436 -17.12 -3.51 32.33
CA TYR A 436 -17.49 -2.21 31.75
C TYR A 436 -19.01 -2.01 31.64
N ASN A 437 -19.78 -3.11 31.53
CA ASN A 437 -21.22 -3.08 31.22
C ASN A 437 -22.14 -3.58 32.36
N GLY A 438 -21.58 -3.98 33.49
CA GLY A 438 -22.32 -4.53 34.64
C GLY A 438 -21.50 -4.50 35.92
N ASN A 439 -22.08 -5.01 37.02
CA ASN A 439 -21.29 -5.58 38.10
C ASN A 439 -21.59 -7.07 38.00
N GLU A 440 -20.99 -7.73 37.01
CA GLU A 440 -20.94 -9.17 37.00
C GLU A 440 -20.06 -9.65 38.17
N VAL A 441 -20.00 -10.95 38.40
CA VAL A 441 -19.31 -11.50 39.58
C VAL A 441 -18.21 -12.38 39.08
N ASP A 442 -16.98 -11.91 39.27
CA ASP A 442 -15.78 -12.63 38.87
C ASP A 442 -15.22 -13.46 40.00
N ARG A 443 -14.40 -14.43 39.63
CA ARG A 443 -13.50 -15.13 40.53
C ARG A 443 -12.07 -14.71 40.19
N LEU A 444 -11.37 -14.12 41.16
CA LEU A 444 -9.96 -13.77 41.07
C LEU A 444 -9.19 -14.63 42.08
N ASP A 445 -8.35 -15.56 41.61
CA ASP A 445 -7.57 -16.46 42.44
C ASP A 445 -6.08 -16.30 42.14
N GLY A 446 -5.34 -15.59 43.00
CA GLY A 446 -3.91 -15.29 42.77
C GLY A 446 -3.04 -16.55 42.69
N GLY A 447 -3.27 -17.51 43.58
CA GLY A 447 -2.56 -18.78 43.59
C GLY A 447 -1.32 -18.77 44.49
N ALA A 448 -0.20 -19.24 43.99
CA ALA A 448 1.05 -19.45 44.72
C ALA A 448 2.08 -18.36 44.37
N ASN A 449 2.55 -17.64 45.37
CA ASN A 449 3.25 -16.38 45.15
C ASN A 449 4.47 -16.14 46.05
N SER A 450 5.13 -15.01 45.82
CA SER A 450 6.18 -14.47 46.69
C SER A 450 5.57 -13.60 47.82
N PRO A 451 6.37 -13.09 48.77
CA PRO A 451 5.89 -12.16 49.78
C PRO A 451 5.38 -10.81 49.24
N VAL A 452 5.69 -10.44 47.98
CA VAL A 452 5.06 -9.28 47.33
C VAL A 452 3.61 -9.61 47.00
N GLY A 453 3.37 -10.81 46.46
CA GLY A 453 2.07 -11.40 46.32
C GLY A 453 1.23 -10.86 45.18
N ASP A 454 0.08 -11.47 45.02
CA ASP A 454 -0.87 -11.19 43.95
C ASP A 454 -1.70 -9.94 44.26
N ARG A 455 -2.00 -9.21 43.20
CA ARG A 455 -2.76 -7.96 43.22
C ARG A 455 -4.05 -8.17 42.47
N CYS A 456 -5.17 -8.08 43.18
CA CYS A 456 -6.49 -8.32 42.59
C CYS A 456 -7.32 -7.04 42.61
N ARG A 457 -7.72 -6.58 41.41
CA ARG A 457 -8.64 -5.46 41.24
C ARG A 457 -10.06 -6.00 41.20
N GLN A 458 -10.71 -5.93 42.36
CA GLN A 458 -12.08 -6.42 42.54
C GLN A 458 -13.12 -5.28 42.42
N VAL A 459 -14.29 -5.62 41.92
CA VAL A 459 -15.53 -4.84 42.06
C VAL A 459 -16.43 -5.46 43.14
N THR A 460 -17.54 -4.79 43.46
CA THR A 460 -18.45 -5.27 44.51
C THR A 460 -19.22 -6.49 44.03
N GLY A 461 -18.87 -7.66 44.55
CA GLY A 461 -19.55 -8.92 44.22
C GLY A 461 -18.57 -10.07 44.03
N ASP A 462 -17.34 -9.74 43.64
CA ASP A 462 -16.31 -10.70 43.24
C ASP A 462 -15.87 -11.62 44.37
N ILE A 463 -15.41 -12.79 43.95
CA ILE A 463 -14.83 -13.81 44.79
C ILE A 463 -13.31 -13.74 44.65
N VAL A 464 -12.67 -13.08 45.61
CA VAL A 464 -11.21 -12.97 45.67
C VAL A 464 -10.63 -14.08 46.56
N VAL A 465 -9.65 -14.82 46.04
CA VAL A 465 -8.96 -15.93 46.70
C VAL A 465 -7.45 -15.74 46.53
N SER A 466 -6.68 -15.99 47.59
CA SER A 466 -5.21 -15.95 47.54
C SER A 466 -4.61 -14.66 46.95
N CYS A 467 -5.22 -13.49 47.23
CA CYS A 467 -4.66 -12.20 46.83
C CYS A 467 -4.14 -11.44 48.06
N GLU A 468 -2.88 -11.03 48.02
CA GLU A 468 -2.20 -10.34 49.12
C GLU A 468 -2.58 -8.87 49.20
N SER A 469 -2.96 -8.27 48.07
CA SER A 469 -3.45 -6.89 48.05
C SER A 469 -4.53 -6.63 47.00
N THR A 470 -5.32 -5.59 47.24
CA THR A 470 -6.43 -5.18 46.38
C THR A 470 -6.22 -3.72 45.94
N LEU A 471 -6.52 -3.43 44.67
CA LEU A 471 -6.26 -2.11 44.05
C LEU A 471 -7.41 -1.12 44.10
#